data_AF-A0A7E6DNA2-F1
#
_entry.id   AF-A0A7E6DNA2-F1
#
_cell.length_a   1.000
_cell.length_b   1.000
_cell.length_c   1.000
_cell.angle_alpha   90.00
_cell.angle_beta   90.00
_cell.angle_gamma   90.00
#
_symmetry.space_group_name_H-M   'P 1'
#
loop_
_entity.id
_entity.type
_entity.pdbx_description
1 polymer ?
#
loop_
_entity_poly.entity_id
_entity_poly.type
_entity_poly.pdbx_seq_one_letter_code
_entity_poly.pdbx_strand_id
1 'polypeptide(L)'
;MTDDKDVLRDVWFGRIPTCFTLYQDEITEREAEPYYLLLPRVSYLTLVTDKVKKHFQKVMRQEDISEIWFEYEGTPLKWHYPIGLLFDLLASSSALPWNITVHFKTDLTSFGPSIGNSWNILQKKMDFVTSLLEYIRQRPNDLSFRSFFVPWLQMDNCIH
;
A
#
# COMPACT_ATOMS: atom_id res chain seq x y z
N MET A 1 4.66 -12.33 30.96
CA MET A 1 5.29 -11.24 30.16
C MET A 1 5.76 -11.72 28.78
N THR A 2 5.59 -12.99 28.41
CA THR A 2 5.86 -13.52 27.06
C THR A 2 4.70 -13.22 26.12
N ASP A 3 3.47 -13.26 26.64
CA ASP A 3 2.23 -13.14 25.87
C ASP A 3 2.10 -11.80 25.12
N ASP A 4 2.49 -10.68 25.75
CA ASP A 4 2.44 -9.35 25.12
C ASP A 4 3.37 -9.26 23.90
N LYS A 5 4.54 -9.90 23.95
CA LYS A 5 5.50 -9.90 22.84
C LYS A 5 5.00 -10.75 21.68
N ASP A 6 4.32 -11.87 21.98
CA ASP A 6 3.73 -12.73 20.97
C ASP A 6 2.56 -12.02 20.27
N VAL A 7 1.70 -11.31 21.01
CA VAL A 7 0.62 -10.49 20.42
C VAL A 7 1.17 -9.39 19.51
N LEU A 8 2.19 -8.64 19.96
CA LEU A 8 2.82 -7.60 19.15
C LEU A 8 3.43 -8.18 17.86
N ARG A 9 4.05 -9.36 17.97
CA ARG A 9 4.60 -10.09 16.83
C ARG A 9 3.49 -10.46 15.84
N ASP A 10 2.39 -11.02 16.31
CA ASP A 10 1.30 -11.47 15.45
C ASP A 10 0.64 -10.29 14.72
N VAL A 11 0.46 -9.15 15.39
CA VAL A 11 -0.02 -7.91 14.76
C VAL A 11 0.97 -7.42 13.69
N TRP A 12 2.27 -7.39 14.00
CA TRP A 12 3.30 -6.90 13.09
C TRP A 12 3.48 -7.78 11.85
N PHE A 13 3.42 -9.10 12.03
CA PHE A 13 3.59 -10.09 10.95
C PHE A 13 2.27 -10.46 10.26
N GLY A 14 1.14 -9.85 10.64
CA GLY A 14 -0.14 -10.04 9.95
C GLY A 14 -0.02 -9.81 8.44
N ARG A 15 -0.58 -10.75 7.66
CA ARG A 15 -0.59 -10.71 6.18
C ARG A 15 -2.01 -10.83 5.63
N ILE A 16 -2.23 -10.23 4.47
CA ILE A 16 -3.45 -10.38 3.68
C ILE A 16 -3.06 -11.00 2.33
N PRO A 17 -3.62 -12.14 1.93
CA PRO A 17 -3.42 -12.66 0.60
C PRO A 17 -4.16 -11.78 -0.40
N THR A 18 -3.42 -11.23 -1.36
CA THR A 18 -3.93 -10.26 -2.32
C THR A 18 -3.63 -10.73 -3.74
N CYS A 19 -4.62 -10.60 -4.61
CA CYS A 19 -4.51 -10.80 -6.04
C CYS A 19 -4.56 -9.43 -6.71
N PHE A 20 -3.54 -9.09 -7.49
CA PHE A 20 -3.51 -7.88 -8.31
C PHE A 20 -3.84 -8.24 -9.74
N THR A 21 -4.84 -7.59 -10.31
CA THR A 21 -5.24 -7.76 -11.71
C THR A 21 -5.13 -6.42 -12.42
N LEU A 22 -4.59 -6.40 -13.63
CA LEU A 22 -4.56 -5.17 -14.42
C LEU A 22 -5.98 -4.82 -14.91
N TYR A 23 -6.31 -3.53 -14.91
CA TYR A 23 -7.60 -3.06 -15.42
C TYR A 23 -7.78 -3.43 -16.90
N GLN A 24 -8.99 -3.85 -17.27
CA GLN A 24 -9.27 -4.48 -18.58
C GLN A 24 -9.13 -3.51 -19.75
N ASP A 25 -9.36 -2.21 -19.55
CA ASP A 25 -9.25 -1.21 -20.62
C ASP A 25 -7.82 -0.68 -20.78
N GLU A 26 -6.83 -1.18 -20.01
CA GLU A 26 -5.43 -0.79 -20.16
C GLU A 26 -4.84 -1.39 -21.44
N ILE A 27 -4.21 -0.54 -22.26
CA ILE A 27 -3.61 -0.97 -23.51
C ILE A 27 -2.32 -1.75 -23.20
N THR A 28 -2.38 -3.07 -23.39
CA THR A 28 -1.26 -3.97 -23.16
C THR A 28 -0.75 -4.57 -24.47
N GLU A 29 0.56 -4.82 -24.54
CA GLU A 29 1.16 -5.54 -25.68
C GLU A 29 0.86 -7.04 -25.63
N ARG A 30 0.60 -7.57 -24.42
CA ARG A 30 0.37 -8.98 -24.13
C ARG A 30 -0.62 -9.10 -22.97
N GLU A 31 -1.29 -10.25 -22.87
CA GLU A 31 -2.16 -10.55 -21.74
C GLU A 31 -1.39 -10.45 -20.42
N ALA A 32 -1.91 -9.66 -19.49
CA ALA A 32 -1.28 -9.41 -18.20
C ALA A 32 -1.70 -10.48 -17.18
N GLU A 33 -0.75 -11.34 -16.79
CA GLU A 33 -1.01 -12.35 -15.75
C GLU A 33 -1.25 -11.69 -14.37
N PRO A 34 -2.27 -12.14 -13.61
CA PRO A 34 -2.50 -11.67 -12.24
C PRO A 34 -1.28 -11.90 -11.33
N TYR A 35 -1.02 -10.96 -10.44
CA TYR A 35 0.12 -11.00 -9.52
C TYR A 35 -0.34 -11.24 -8.08
N TYR A 36 0.11 -12.32 -7.45
CA TYR A 36 -0.27 -12.67 -6.08
C TYR A 36 0.81 -12.24 -5.08
N LEU A 37 0.39 -11.60 -3.98
CA LEU A 37 1.30 -11.15 -2.93
C LEU A 37 0.65 -11.21 -1.55
N LEU A 38 1.43 -11.55 -0.53
CA LEU A 38 1.03 -11.43 0.87
C LEU A 38 1.36 -10.03 1.37
N LEU A 39 0.35 -9.17 1.47
CA LEU A 39 0.52 -7.79 1.89
C LEU A 39 0.61 -7.66 3.43
N PRO A 40 1.60 -6.93 3.97
CA PRO A 40 1.69 -6.65 5.41
C PRO A 40 0.61 -5.67 5.85
N ARG A 41 -0.20 -6.06 6.85
CA ARG A 41 -1.34 -5.25 7.36
C ARG A 41 -0.92 -3.86 7.84
N VAL A 42 0.25 -3.75 8.47
CA VAL A 42 0.77 -2.52 9.08
C VAL A 42 1.54 -1.60 8.12
N SER A 43 1.57 -1.93 6.82
CA SER A 43 2.25 -1.11 5.79
C SER A 43 1.24 -0.40 4.89
N TYR A 44 1.75 0.32 3.89
CA TYR A 44 0.99 1.06 2.89
C TYR A 44 1.17 0.46 1.50
N LEU A 45 0.12 0.46 0.68
CA LEU A 45 0.13 -0.18 -0.66
C LEU A 45 1.33 0.28 -1.49
N THR A 46 1.56 1.59 -1.57
CA THR A 46 2.61 2.15 -2.43
C THR A 46 4.05 1.90 -1.96
N LEU A 47 4.25 1.37 -0.75
CA LEU A 47 5.58 1.00 -0.23
C LEU A 47 5.95 -0.46 -0.51
N VAL A 48 4.95 -1.32 -0.74
CA VAL A 48 5.16 -2.78 -0.82
C VAL A 48 4.80 -3.36 -2.19
N THR A 49 4.37 -2.52 -3.13
CA THR A 49 3.88 -2.92 -4.46
C THR A 49 4.86 -2.60 -5.59
N ASP A 50 6.12 -2.26 -5.30
CA ASP A 50 7.13 -2.01 -6.35
C ASP A 50 7.31 -3.20 -7.29
N LYS A 51 7.23 -4.43 -6.77
CA LYS A 51 7.29 -5.66 -7.58
C LYS A 51 6.06 -5.80 -8.49
N VAL A 52 4.89 -5.42 -7.98
CA VAL A 52 3.62 -5.44 -8.72
C VAL A 52 3.69 -4.42 -9.86
N LYS A 53 4.15 -3.20 -9.57
CA LYS A 53 4.38 -2.16 -10.58
C LYS A 53 5.34 -2.65 -11.67
N LYS A 54 6.50 -3.17 -11.30
CA LYS A 54 7.50 -3.71 -12.25
C LYS A 54 6.97 -4.89 -13.06
N HIS A 55 6.06 -5.71 -12.51
CA HIS A 55 5.45 -6.82 -13.24
C HIS A 55 4.55 -6.31 -14.37
N PHE A 56 3.61 -5.41 -14.07
CA PHE A 56 2.69 -4.88 -15.08
C PHE A 56 3.37 -3.92 -16.07
N GLN A 57 4.39 -3.17 -15.65
CA GLN A 57 5.17 -2.32 -16.56
C GLN A 57 5.87 -3.10 -17.69
N LYS A 58 6.11 -4.41 -17.54
CA LYS A 58 6.74 -5.23 -18.59
C LYS A 58 5.81 -5.54 -19.76
N VAL A 59 4.50 -5.49 -19.53
CA VAL A 59 3.47 -5.80 -20.54
C VAL A 59 2.80 -4.55 -21.11
N MET A 60 3.13 -3.38 -20.57
CA MET A 60 2.63 -2.08 -21.01
C MET A 60 3.66 -1.35 -21.88
N ARG A 61 3.17 -0.51 -22.80
CA ARG A 61 4.01 0.39 -23.58
C ARG A 61 4.53 1.53 -22.70
N GLN A 62 5.76 1.98 -22.93
CA GLN A 62 6.39 3.03 -22.11
C GLN A 62 5.60 4.35 -22.08
N GLU A 63 4.89 4.66 -23.17
CA GLU A 63 4.06 5.86 -23.30
C GLU A 63 2.82 5.85 -22.39
N ASP A 64 2.34 4.66 -22.05
CA ASP A 64 1.13 4.44 -21.24
C ASP A 64 1.45 4.27 -19.74
N ILE A 65 2.74 4.24 -19.37
CA ILE A 65 3.18 4.11 -17.97
C ILE A 65 3.08 5.46 -17.26
N SER A 66 2.00 5.67 -16.51
CA SER A 66 1.83 6.81 -15.61
C SER A 66 1.82 6.38 -14.13
N GLU A 67 1.28 7.22 -13.25
CA GLU A 67 1.18 6.95 -11.81
C GLU A 67 0.21 5.79 -11.54
N ILE A 68 0.72 4.77 -10.83
CA ILE A 68 -0.05 3.60 -10.44
C ILE A 68 -1.03 3.95 -9.32
N TRP A 69 -2.27 3.54 -9.47
CA TRP A 69 -3.27 3.58 -8.40
C TRP A 69 -4.06 2.27 -8.35
N PHE A 70 -4.75 2.05 -7.23
CA PHE A 70 -5.39 0.79 -6.90
C PHE A 70 -6.89 0.98 -6.65
N GLU A 71 -7.67 0.01 -7.06
CA GLU A 71 -9.13 -0.01 -6.91
C GLU A 71 -9.60 -1.34 -6.30
N TYR A 72 -10.68 -1.28 -5.53
CA TYR A 72 -11.43 -2.44 -5.08
C TYR A 72 -12.91 -2.24 -5.38
N GLU A 73 -13.52 -3.10 -6.19
CA GLU A 73 -14.95 -3.07 -6.56
C GLU A 73 -15.47 -1.67 -6.96
N GLY A 74 -14.77 -0.95 -7.84
CA GLY A 74 -15.14 0.40 -8.27
C GLY A 74 -14.75 1.52 -7.30
N THR A 75 -14.17 1.20 -6.15
CA THR A 75 -13.73 2.17 -5.13
C THR A 75 -12.22 2.34 -5.15
N PRO A 76 -11.69 3.55 -5.42
CA PRO A 76 -10.25 3.79 -5.33
C PRO A 76 -9.73 3.64 -3.90
N LEU A 77 -8.64 2.90 -3.76
CA LEU A 77 -7.97 2.68 -2.48
C LEU A 77 -7.08 3.86 -2.14
N LYS A 78 -7.39 4.51 -1.01
CA LYS A 78 -6.60 5.61 -0.46
C LYS A 78 -5.26 5.11 0.07
N TRP A 79 -4.18 5.40 -0.65
CA TRP A 79 -2.83 4.88 -0.35
C TRP A 79 -2.24 5.33 1.00
N HIS A 80 -2.77 6.40 1.61
CA HIS A 80 -2.32 6.92 2.91
C HIS A 80 -2.94 6.16 4.09
N TYR A 81 -3.82 5.19 3.85
CA TYR A 81 -4.32 4.30 4.89
C TYR A 81 -3.52 2.98 4.92
N PRO A 82 -3.30 2.41 6.12
CA PRO A 82 -2.69 1.10 6.24
C PRO A 82 -3.50 0.05 5.48
N ILE A 83 -2.79 -0.92 4.89
CA ILE A 83 -3.37 -2.02 4.10
C ILE A 83 -4.40 -2.78 4.92
N GLY A 84 -4.08 -3.08 6.19
CA GLY A 84 -4.99 -3.78 7.10
C GLY A 84 -6.30 -3.03 7.32
N LEU A 85 -6.23 -1.69 7.46
CA LEU A 85 -7.41 -0.85 7.62
C LEU A 85 -8.28 -0.85 6.36
N LEU A 86 -7.66 -0.69 5.18
CA LEU A 86 -8.38 -0.72 3.90
C LEU A 86 -9.09 -2.05 3.70
N PHE A 87 -8.39 -3.16 3.95
CA PHE A 87 -8.98 -4.49 3.83
C PHE A 87 -10.10 -4.71 4.85
N ASP A 88 -9.88 -4.37 6.12
CA ASP A 88 -10.88 -4.61 7.17
C ASP A 88 -12.17 -3.80 6.93
N LEU A 89 -12.05 -2.59 6.39
CA LEU A 89 -13.18 -1.72 6.07
C LEU A 89 -13.95 -2.15 4.82
N LEU A 90 -13.25 -2.59 3.76
CA LEU A 90 -13.84 -2.76 2.43
C LEU A 90 -14.07 -4.24 2.06
N ALA A 91 -13.23 -5.15 2.53
CA ALA A 91 -13.14 -6.51 1.99
C ALA A 91 -13.11 -7.61 3.07
N SER A 92 -13.25 -7.29 4.36
CA SER A 92 -13.21 -8.28 5.45
C SER A 92 -14.28 -9.35 5.37
N SER A 93 -15.46 -9.01 4.81
CA SER A 93 -16.57 -9.94 4.58
C SER A 93 -16.46 -10.71 3.26
N SER A 94 -15.49 -10.36 2.41
CA SER A 94 -15.33 -10.94 1.08
C SER A 94 -14.41 -12.16 1.10
N ALA A 95 -14.58 -13.05 0.11
CA ALA A 95 -13.73 -14.21 -0.02
C ALA A 95 -12.29 -13.80 -0.35
N LEU A 96 -11.32 -14.48 0.28
CA LEU A 96 -9.91 -14.34 -0.06
C LEU A 96 -9.59 -15.07 -1.38
N PRO A 97 -8.58 -14.62 -2.15
CA PRO A 97 -7.70 -13.47 -1.88
C PRO A 97 -8.39 -12.11 -2.11
N TRP A 98 -7.87 -11.06 -1.48
CA TRP A 98 -8.32 -9.69 -1.71
C TRP A 98 -8.00 -9.28 -3.15
N ASN A 99 -9.02 -9.06 -3.97
CA ASN A 99 -8.86 -8.77 -5.41
C ASN A 99 -8.74 -7.26 -5.64
N ILE A 100 -7.52 -6.80 -5.91
CA ILE A 100 -7.24 -5.39 -6.20
C ILE A 100 -7.02 -5.21 -7.70
N THR A 101 -7.69 -4.23 -8.28
CA THR A 101 -7.46 -3.82 -9.65
C THR A 101 -6.38 -2.74 -9.70
N VAL A 102 -5.44 -2.89 -10.63
CA VAL A 102 -4.31 -1.98 -10.84
C VAL A 102 -4.58 -1.13 -12.06
N HIS A 103 -4.40 0.18 -11.91
CA HIS A 103 -4.57 1.17 -12.98
C HIS A 103 -3.29 1.96 -13.15
N PHE A 104 -2.98 2.31 -14.39
CA PHE A 104 -1.86 3.16 -14.76
C PHE A 104 -2.32 4.44 -15.44
N LYS A 105 -3.47 4.43 -16.12
CA LYS A 105 -3.97 5.63 -16.79
C LYS A 105 -4.65 6.60 -15.84
N THR A 106 -4.47 7.89 -16.13
CA THR A 106 -5.05 9.03 -15.41
C THR A 106 -6.18 9.64 -16.24
N ASP A 107 -7.22 8.88 -16.59
CA ASP A 107 -8.44 9.45 -17.19
C ASP A 107 -9.27 10.15 -16.09
N LEU A 108 -8.76 11.26 -15.59
CA LEU A 108 -9.43 12.12 -14.60
C LEU A 108 -10.46 13.01 -15.30
N THR A 109 -11.56 12.44 -15.79
CA THR A 109 -12.77 13.21 -16.11
C THR A 109 -13.92 12.95 -15.15
N SER A 110 -13.83 11.93 -14.29
CA SER A 110 -14.88 11.58 -13.30
C SER A 110 -14.40 11.56 -11.85
N PHE A 111 -13.10 11.45 -11.60
CA PHE A 111 -12.53 11.56 -10.26
C PHE A 111 -12.23 13.03 -9.96
N GLY A 112 -12.76 13.54 -8.85
CA GLY A 112 -12.62 14.93 -8.37
C GLY A 112 -11.17 15.44 -8.25
N PRO A 113 -10.99 16.66 -7.72
CA PRO A 113 -9.88 17.54 -8.08
C PRO A 113 -8.52 16.84 -7.93
N SER A 114 -7.88 16.67 -9.08
CA SER A 114 -6.44 16.50 -9.28
C SER A 114 -5.76 15.46 -8.37
N ILE A 115 -5.63 14.23 -8.86
CA ILE A 115 -4.44 13.40 -8.61
C ILE A 115 -3.28 14.01 -9.43
N GLY A 116 -3.05 15.32 -9.25
CA GLY A 116 -2.04 16.14 -9.93
C GLY A 116 -0.84 16.40 -9.03
N ASN A 117 -0.75 15.71 -7.91
CA ASN A 117 0.37 15.83 -7.00
C ASN A 117 1.10 14.51 -7.07
N SER A 118 2.14 14.46 -7.91
CA SER A 118 3.20 13.45 -7.79
C SER A 118 3.72 13.49 -6.36
N TRP A 119 3.14 12.66 -5.50
CA TRP A 119 3.55 12.57 -4.10
C TRP A 119 4.77 11.67 -4.05
N ASN A 120 5.93 12.31 -4.20
CA ASN A 120 7.23 11.66 -4.05
C ASN A 120 7.25 10.82 -2.76
N ILE A 121 7.97 9.71 -2.77
CA ILE A 121 8.13 8.79 -1.62
C ILE A 121 8.42 9.55 -0.31
N LEU A 122 9.12 10.69 -0.39
CA LEU A 122 9.39 11.60 0.72
C LEU A 122 8.13 12.18 1.39
N GLN A 123 7.10 12.53 0.64
CA GLN A 123 5.84 12.99 1.23
C GLN A 123 5.13 11.84 1.95
N LYS A 124 5.13 10.64 1.36
CA LYS A 124 4.58 9.44 2.00
C LYS A 124 5.34 9.10 3.29
N LYS A 125 6.67 9.26 3.29
CA LYS A 125 7.51 9.18 4.50
C LYS A 125 7.11 10.27 5.51
N MET A 126 6.90 11.51 5.07
CA MET A 126 6.50 12.61 5.95
C MET A 126 5.11 12.41 6.56
N ASP A 127 4.14 11.89 5.82
CA ASP A 127 2.78 11.66 6.32
C ASP A 127 2.78 10.54 7.37
N PHE A 128 3.54 9.47 7.15
CA PHE A 128 3.77 8.43 8.17
C PHE A 128 4.45 9.01 9.42
N VAL A 129 5.52 9.78 9.23
CA VAL A 129 6.24 10.43 10.34
C VAL A 129 5.34 11.42 11.08
N THR A 130 4.49 12.18 10.37
CA THR A 130 3.56 13.14 10.98
C THR A 130 2.51 12.42 11.82
N SER A 131 1.90 11.35 11.29
CA SER A 131 0.97 10.51 12.04
C SER A 131 1.62 9.86 13.27
N LEU A 132 2.86 9.40 13.13
CA LEU A 132 3.64 8.83 14.23
C LEU A 132 4.00 9.90 15.28
N LEU A 133 4.39 11.10 14.86
CA LEU A 133 4.71 12.21 15.76
C LEU A 133 3.46 12.72 16.50
N GLU A 134 2.31 12.79 15.84
CA GLU A 134 1.03 13.09 16.49
C GLU A 134 0.66 12.03 17.54
N TYR A 135 0.85 10.75 17.21
CA TYR A 135 0.64 9.65 18.15
C TYR A 135 1.57 9.73 19.37
N ILE A 136 2.88 9.97 19.15
CA ILE A 136 3.87 10.13 20.23
C ILE A 136 3.55 11.37 21.08
N ARG A 137 3.14 12.48 20.46
CA ARG A 137 2.74 13.72 21.17
C ARG A 137 1.54 13.50 22.10
N GLN A 138 0.66 12.56 21.79
CA GLN A 138 -0.50 12.22 22.63
C GLN A 138 -0.16 11.27 23.80
N ARG A 139 1.07 10.73 23.88
CA ARG A 139 1.51 9.76 24.91
C ARG A 139 2.86 10.16 25.52
N PRO A 140 2.95 11.23 26.33
CA PRO A 140 4.22 11.75 26.85
C PRO A 140 4.93 10.88 27.92
N ASN A 141 4.29 9.84 28.48
CA ASN A 141 4.81 9.11 29.65
C ASN A 141 5.33 7.69 29.40
N ASP A 142 5.30 7.16 28.17
CA ASP A 142 5.81 5.81 27.85
C ASP A 142 7.16 5.88 27.10
N LEU A 143 8.24 6.04 27.85
CA LEU A 143 9.62 6.04 27.34
C LEU A 143 10.10 4.62 27.03
N SER A 144 9.60 4.02 25.94
CA SER A 144 10.31 2.92 25.25
C SER A 144 10.65 3.32 23.80
N PHE A 145 11.31 4.47 23.68
CA PHE A 145 11.78 5.08 22.43
C PHE A 145 12.66 4.17 21.55
N ARG A 146 13.13 3.03 22.08
CA ARG A 146 13.98 2.05 21.37
C ARG A 146 13.22 1.14 20.40
N SER A 147 11.89 1.02 20.49
CA SER A 147 11.13 0.15 19.58
C SER A 147 10.86 0.77 18.20
N PHE A 148 11.05 2.08 18.05
CA PHE A 148 10.70 2.82 16.83
C PHE A 148 11.85 2.98 15.83
N PHE A 149 13.07 2.57 16.21
CA PHE A 149 14.24 2.55 15.32
C PHE A 149 14.13 1.47 14.23
N VAL A 150 13.45 0.37 14.53
CA VAL A 150 13.24 -0.77 13.60
C VAL A 150 12.31 -0.40 12.44
N PRO A 151 11.17 0.29 12.64
CA PRO A 151 10.37 0.87 11.56
C PRO A 151 11.15 1.77 10.60
N TRP A 152 12.06 2.61 11.12
CA TRP A 152 12.88 3.51 10.31
C TRP A 152 13.93 2.75 9.47
N LEU A 153 14.66 1.82 10.09
CA LEU A 153 15.64 0.97 9.39
C LEU A 153 15.03 0.09 8.30
N GLN A 154 13.81 -0.41 8.49
CA GLN A 154 13.13 -1.22 7.49
C GLN A 154 12.60 -0.38 6.31
N MET A 155 12.34 0.90 6.54
CA MET A 155 11.95 1.87 5.51
C MET A 155 13.14 2.30 4.64
N ASP A 156 14.36 2.23 5.16
CA ASP A 156 15.60 2.50 4.40
C ASP A 156 16.11 1.26 3.64
N ASN A 157 15.91 0.05 4.17
CA ASN A 157 16.24 -1.20 3.46
C ASN A 157 15.33 -1.51 2.26
N CYS A 158 14.16 -0.85 2.13
CA CYS A 158 13.30 -0.99 0.96
C CYS A 158 13.70 -0.06 -0.21
N ILE A 159 14.72 0.78 -0.04
CA ILE A 159 15.11 1.83 -1.01
C ILE A 159 16.43 1.49 -1.73
N HIS A 160 17.05 0.35 -1.42
CA HIS A 160 18.20 -0.20 -2.15
C HIS A 160 17.83 -1.45 -2.95
#